data_AF-A0AAW0NU98-F1
#
_entry.id   AF-A0AAW0NU98-F1
#
_cell.length_a   1.000
_cell.length_b   1.000
_cell.length_c   1.000
_cell.angle_alpha   90.00
_cell.angle_beta   90.00
_cell.angle_gamma   90.00
#
_symmetry.space_group_name_H-M   'P 1'
#
loop_
_entity.id
_entity.type
_entity.pdbx_description
1 polymer ?
#
loop_
_entity_poly.entity_id
_entity_poly.type
_entity_poly.pdbx_seq_one_letter_code
_entity_poly.pdbx_strand_id
1 'polypeptide(L)'
;MEFFWTHSKLFRPAVFAFFLVLWVSPALLHPQCLDFKPPFRPLRELEFCVMYKDFGCCDFQKDQELMAKYYRIMNGFDYNSFASCAGFVQELLCQECSPYAAHLFDAEDPSTPVRSIPGLCPDYCTGFLDKCNVTLPHLSDDPHVIKSKTTPNAFASTWN
;
A
#
# COMPACT_ATOMS: atom_id res chain seq x y z
N MET A 1 22.00 13.29 62.42
CA MET A 1 22.94 12.79 61.40
C MET A 1 22.15 11.93 60.43
N GLU A 2 21.62 12.62 59.43
CA GLU A 2 21.39 12.23 58.03
C GLU A 2 21.28 10.74 57.69
N PHE A 3 20.03 10.34 57.44
CA PHE A 3 19.54 9.58 56.28
C PHE A 3 20.55 9.36 55.15
N PHE A 4 21.21 8.20 55.05
CA PHE A 4 21.97 7.87 53.83
C PHE A 4 22.20 6.37 53.60
N TRP A 5 21.19 5.48 53.74
CA TRP A 5 21.44 4.05 53.42
C TRP A 5 20.28 3.21 52.83
N THR A 6 19.23 3.85 52.29
CA THR A 6 18.06 3.13 51.72
C THR A 6 17.82 3.33 50.21
N HIS A 7 18.74 3.95 49.47
CA HIS A 7 18.56 4.19 48.01
C HIS A 7 19.18 3.13 47.09
N SER A 8 20.02 2.20 47.60
CA SER A 8 20.87 1.35 46.75
C SER A 8 20.19 0.08 46.18
N LYS A 9 19.11 -0.42 46.79
CA LYS A 9 18.44 -1.66 46.33
C LYS A 9 17.31 -1.46 45.32
N LEU A 10 16.71 -0.27 45.26
CA LEU A 10 15.66 0.06 44.28
C LEU A 10 16.24 0.51 42.92
N PHE A 11 17.51 0.92 42.91
CA PHE A 11 18.17 1.49 41.73
C PHE A 11 18.49 0.44 40.65
N ARG A 12 18.79 -0.81 41.05
CA ARG A 12 19.12 -1.91 40.12
C ARG A 12 17.98 -2.34 39.19
N PRO A 13 16.74 -2.60 39.65
CA PRO A 13 15.65 -3.00 38.75
C PRO A 13 15.21 -1.85 37.84
N ALA A 14 15.25 -0.61 38.31
CA ALA A 14 14.90 0.57 37.51
C ALA A 14 15.90 0.81 36.37
N VAL A 15 17.20 0.66 36.64
CA VAL A 15 18.25 0.77 35.63
C VAL A 15 18.13 -0.37 34.60
N PHE A 16 17.89 -1.61 35.03
CA PHE A 16 17.69 -2.74 34.12
C PHE A 16 16.45 -2.57 33.22
N ALA A 17 15.34 -2.09 33.79
CA ALA A 17 14.13 -1.79 33.02
C ALA A 17 14.36 -0.67 31.99
N PHE A 18 15.13 0.36 32.34
CA PHE A 18 15.48 1.45 31.43
C PHE A 18 16.32 0.97 30.23
N PHE A 19 17.30 0.07 30.46
CA PHE A 19 18.08 -0.54 29.37
C PHE A 19 17.24 -1.47 28.48
N LEU A 20 16.26 -2.19 29.03
CA LEU A 20 15.33 -3.02 28.24
C LEU A 20 14.44 -2.18 27.31
N VAL A 21 13.99 -0.99 27.75
CA VAL A 21 13.19 -0.07 26.92
C VAL A 21 14.03 0.53 25.78
N LEU A 22 15.31 0.82 26.03
CA LEU A 22 16.25 1.33 25.01
C LEU A 22 16.61 0.30 23.92
N TRP A 23 16.46 -1.00 24.20
CA TRP A 23 16.72 -2.07 23.22
C TRP A 23 15.58 -2.30 22.24
N VAL A 24 14.38 -1.81 22.55
CA VAL A 24 13.26 -1.86 21.61
C VAL A 24 13.36 -0.62 20.71
N SER A 25 14.26 -0.68 19.73
CA SER A 25 14.24 0.30 18.63
C SER A 25 12.92 0.12 17.87
N PRO A 26 12.06 1.15 17.78
CA PRO A 26 10.88 1.03 16.93
C PRO A 26 11.35 0.84 15.49
N ALA A 27 10.99 -0.29 14.89
CA ALA A 27 11.12 -0.47 13.46
C ALA A 27 10.06 0.42 12.80
N LEU A 28 10.46 1.59 12.31
CA LEU A 28 9.60 2.37 11.42
C LEU A 28 9.55 1.64 10.08
N LEU A 29 8.34 1.34 9.58
CA LEU A 29 8.17 1.03 8.16
C LEU A 29 8.66 2.24 7.39
N HIS A 30 9.64 2.05 6.51
CA HIS A 30 10.22 3.13 5.73
C HIS A 30 9.33 3.39 4.52
N PRO A 31 8.68 4.57 4.44
CA PRO A 31 7.94 4.95 3.24
C PRO A 31 8.90 4.97 2.05
N GLN A 32 8.58 4.23 1.01
CA GLN A 32 9.43 4.08 -0.18
C GLN A 32 8.55 3.90 -1.43
N CYS A 33 8.93 4.59 -2.49
CA CYS A 33 8.30 4.49 -3.81
C CYS A 33 8.90 3.36 -4.65
N LEU A 34 8.21 2.97 -5.73
CA LEU A 34 8.67 1.90 -6.64
C LEU A 34 10.02 2.17 -7.31
N ASP A 35 10.47 3.42 -7.33
CA ASP A 35 11.78 3.83 -7.85
C ASP A 35 12.85 3.98 -6.74
N PHE A 36 12.58 3.41 -5.56
CA PHE A 36 13.40 3.45 -4.34
C PHE A 36 13.61 4.85 -3.76
N LYS A 37 12.92 5.87 -4.28
CA LYS A 37 12.98 7.22 -3.74
C LYS A 37 12.02 7.40 -2.56
N PRO A 38 12.29 8.38 -1.69
CA PRO A 38 11.32 8.75 -0.67
C PRO A 38 10.07 9.37 -1.30
N PRO A 39 8.90 9.21 -0.67
CA PRO A 39 7.71 9.96 -1.05
C PRO A 39 7.94 11.46 -0.88
N PHE A 40 7.21 12.24 -1.67
CA PHE A 40 7.34 13.68 -1.76
C PHE A 40 5.97 14.34 -1.80
N ARG A 41 5.98 15.67 -1.69
CA ARG A 41 4.81 16.48 -2.00
C ARG A 41 4.89 16.92 -3.47
N PRO A 42 3.90 16.60 -4.31
CA PRO A 42 3.87 17.00 -5.72
C PRO A 42 4.01 18.52 -5.89
N LEU A 43 4.78 18.95 -6.89
CA LEU A 43 4.95 20.37 -7.22
C LEU A 43 3.67 21.01 -7.78
N ARG A 44 2.86 20.20 -8.46
CA ARG A 44 1.54 20.55 -8.98
C ARG A 44 0.53 19.59 -8.36
N GLU A 45 -0.64 20.12 -8.00
CA GLU A 45 -1.71 19.31 -7.41
C GLU A 45 -2.18 18.21 -8.37
N LEU A 46 -2.42 17.02 -7.80
CA LEU A 46 -2.93 15.86 -8.53
C LEU A 46 -4.42 16.07 -8.84
N GLU A 47 -4.89 15.55 -9.97
CA GLU A 47 -6.29 15.67 -10.40
C GLU A 47 -7.06 14.36 -10.22
N PHE A 48 -6.38 13.22 -10.27
CA PHE A 48 -7.00 11.89 -10.23
C PHE A 48 -6.78 11.17 -8.89
N CYS A 49 -5.53 10.95 -8.51
CA CYS A 49 -5.13 10.31 -7.25
C CYS A 49 -5.00 11.33 -6.11
N VAL A 50 -6.03 12.18 -5.94
CA VAL A 50 -6.05 13.31 -5.01
C VAL A 50 -5.82 12.92 -3.54
N MET A 51 -6.05 11.65 -3.18
CA MET A 51 -5.77 11.14 -1.83
C MET A 51 -4.27 11.17 -1.47
N TYR A 52 -3.38 11.26 -2.46
CA TYR A 52 -1.92 11.30 -2.27
C TYR A 52 -1.31 12.69 -2.53
N LYS A 53 -2.13 13.75 -2.59
CA LYS A 53 -1.69 15.10 -2.96
C LYS A 53 -0.69 15.77 -1.99
N ASP A 54 -0.66 15.34 -0.73
CA ASP A 54 0.21 15.95 0.29
C ASP A 54 1.44 15.09 0.60
N PHE A 55 1.35 13.78 0.41
CA PHE A 55 2.41 12.82 0.69
C PHE A 55 2.20 11.54 -0.12
N GLY A 56 3.04 11.31 -1.12
CA GLY A 56 2.93 10.16 -2.01
C GLY A 56 4.09 10.03 -2.99
N CYS A 57 3.93 9.15 -3.98
CA CYS A 57 4.97 8.79 -4.95
C CYS A 57 4.73 9.29 -6.37
N CYS A 58 3.60 9.94 -6.63
CA CYS A 58 3.24 10.42 -7.97
C CYS A 58 3.45 11.93 -8.10
N ASP A 59 3.95 12.35 -9.25
CA ASP A 59 3.82 13.71 -9.72
C ASP A 59 2.59 13.87 -10.63
N PHE A 60 2.40 15.08 -11.16
CA PHE A 60 1.30 15.34 -12.08
C PHE A 60 1.35 14.47 -13.34
N GLN A 61 2.53 14.18 -13.89
CA GLN A 61 2.61 13.38 -15.11
C GLN A 61 2.14 11.95 -14.85
N LYS A 62 2.64 11.33 -13.77
CA LYS A 62 2.25 9.97 -13.40
C LYS A 62 0.75 9.89 -13.07
N ASP A 63 0.19 10.90 -12.41
CA ASP A 63 -1.24 11.00 -12.13
C ASP A 63 -2.10 11.00 -13.40
N GLN A 64 -1.68 11.73 -14.44
CA GLN A 64 -2.38 11.76 -15.73
C GLN A 64 -2.26 10.43 -16.49
N GLU A 65 -1.12 9.74 -16.38
CA GLU A 65 -0.96 8.38 -16.94
C GLU A 65 -1.92 7.38 -16.30
N LEU A 66 -2.06 7.43 -14.96
CA LEU A 66 -3.01 6.60 -14.21
C LEU A 66 -4.46 6.94 -14.57
N MET A 67 -4.78 8.23 -14.68
CA MET A 67 -6.11 8.68 -15.12
C MET A 67 -6.44 8.19 -16.54
N ALA A 68 -5.49 8.28 -17.47
CA ALA A 68 -5.68 7.78 -18.83
C ALA A 68 -5.89 6.26 -18.85
N LYS A 69 -5.14 5.50 -18.03
CA LYS A 69 -5.33 4.06 -17.86
C LYS A 69 -6.72 3.75 -17.30
N TYR A 70 -7.16 4.47 -16.27
CA TYR A 70 -8.50 4.33 -15.70
C TYR A 70 -9.60 4.46 -16.77
N TYR A 71 -9.56 5.53 -17.56
CA TYR A 71 -10.57 5.74 -18.60
C TYR A 71 -10.54 4.65 -19.68
N ARG A 72 -9.37 4.11 -20.02
CA ARG A 72 -9.26 2.97 -20.96
C ARG A 72 -9.91 1.70 -20.39
N ILE A 73 -9.71 1.42 -19.10
CA ILE A 73 -10.28 0.24 -18.42
C ILE A 73 -11.80 0.36 -18.31
N MET A 74 -12.28 1.52 -17.90
CA MET A 74 -13.71 1.76 -17.66
C MET A 74 -14.48 2.03 -18.96
N ASN A 75 -13.79 2.19 -20.10
CA ASN A 75 -14.43 2.38 -21.38
C ASN A 75 -15.23 1.12 -21.78
N GLY A 76 -16.52 1.29 -22.06
CA GLY A 76 -17.42 0.19 -22.44
C GLY A 76 -18.18 -0.45 -21.28
N PHE A 77 -18.00 0.03 -20.04
CA PHE A 77 -18.85 -0.38 -18.92
C PHE A 77 -20.22 0.29 -19.03
N ASP A 78 -21.28 -0.46 -18.71
CA ASP A 78 -22.60 0.13 -18.53
C ASP A 78 -22.66 0.98 -17.25
N TYR A 79 -23.72 1.76 -17.10
CA TYR A 79 -23.87 2.68 -15.98
C TYR A 79 -23.78 1.98 -14.61
N ASN A 80 -24.42 0.81 -14.47
CA ASN A 80 -24.47 0.09 -13.20
C ASN A 80 -23.10 -0.47 -12.83
N SER A 81 -22.41 -1.09 -13.79
CA SER A 81 -21.07 -1.67 -13.62
C SER A 81 -20.05 -0.57 -13.37
N PHE A 82 -20.19 0.58 -14.03
CA PHE A 82 -19.37 1.76 -13.74
C PHE A 82 -19.57 2.21 -12.29
N ALA A 83 -20.82 2.42 -11.85
CA ALA A 83 -21.13 2.89 -10.50
C ALA A 83 -20.64 1.94 -9.40
N SER A 84 -20.67 0.62 -9.64
CA SER A 84 -20.21 -0.38 -8.66
C SER A 84 -18.70 -0.60 -8.65
N CYS A 85 -18.00 -0.31 -9.76
CA CYS A 85 -16.60 -0.72 -9.97
C CYS A 85 -15.59 0.44 -10.04
N ALA A 86 -16.01 1.62 -10.47
CA ALA A 86 -15.16 2.80 -10.67
C ALA A 86 -14.22 3.07 -9.50
N GLY A 87 -14.76 3.12 -8.27
CA GLY A 87 -13.98 3.40 -7.07
C GLY A 87 -12.88 2.36 -6.83
N PHE A 88 -13.18 1.07 -6.99
CA PHE A 88 -12.20 0.01 -6.84
C PHE A 88 -11.04 0.14 -7.83
N VAL A 89 -11.35 0.41 -9.11
CA VAL A 89 -10.33 0.55 -10.15
C VAL A 89 -9.46 1.79 -9.90
N GLN A 90 -10.08 2.92 -9.51
CA GLN A 90 -9.35 4.13 -9.16
C GLN A 90 -8.39 3.87 -7.98
N GLU A 91 -8.89 3.31 -6.88
CA GLU A 91 -8.09 3.04 -5.68
C GLU A 91 -6.93 2.08 -5.95
N LEU A 92 -7.15 1.04 -6.77
CA LEU A 92 -6.11 0.11 -7.19
C LEU A 92 -5.01 0.78 -8.01
N LEU A 93 -5.39 1.56 -9.03
CA LEU A 93 -4.43 2.29 -9.87
C LEU A 93 -3.65 3.32 -9.04
N CYS A 94 -4.31 4.01 -8.12
CA CYS A 94 -3.67 4.99 -7.27
C CYS A 94 -2.75 4.38 -6.21
N GLN A 95 -2.71 3.06 -6.00
CA GLN A 95 -1.71 2.45 -5.09
C GLN A 95 -0.26 2.69 -5.56
N GLU A 96 -0.03 2.92 -6.85
CA GLU A 96 1.29 3.36 -7.34
C GLU A 96 1.73 4.72 -6.76
N CYS A 97 0.78 5.54 -6.29
CA CYS A 97 1.03 6.83 -5.66
C CYS A 97 1.15 6.74 -4.13
N SER A 98 0.90 5.57 -3.53
CA SER A 98 1.01 5.37 -2.09
C SER A 98 2.44 5.65 -1.61
N PRO A 99 2.64 6.32 -0.46
CA PRO A 99 3.96 6.50 0.12
C PRO A 99 4.63 5.17 0.54
N TYR A 100 3.88 4.06 0.51
CA TYR A 100 4.36 2.71 0.79
C TYR A 100 4.29 1.81 -0.46
N ALA A 101 4.28 2.38 -1.66
CA ALA A 101 4.14 1.62 -2.91
C ALA A 101 5.19 0.52 -3.05
N ALA A 102 6.46 0.73 -2.65
CA ALA A 102 7.47 -0.32 -2.70
C ALA A 102 7.05 -1.57 -1.90
N HIS A 103 6.59 -1.38 -0.67
CA HIS A 103 6.11 -2.49 0.16
C HIS A 103 4.85 -3.13 -0.43
N LEU A 104 3.88 -2.32 -0.87
CA LEU A 104 2.63 -2.83 -1.42
C LEU A 104 2.84 -3.69 -2.67
N PHE A 105 3.85 -3.43 -3.49
CA PHE A 105 4.13 -4.19 -4.71
C PHE A 105 5.31 -5.17 -4.57
N ASP A 106 5.74 -5.46 -3.34
CA ASP A 106 6.91 -6.30 -3.01
C ASP A 106 8.20 -5.88 -3.74
N ALA A 107 8.39 -4.58 -3.89
CA ALA A 107 9.48 -3.94 -4.62
C ALA A 107 10.47 -3.21 -3.69
N GLU A 108 10.57 -3.61 -2.42
CA GLU A 108 11.52 -3.02 -1.46
C GLU A 108 12.98 -3.41 -1.77
N ASP A 109 13.19 -4.55 -2.43
CA ASP A 109 14.50 -5.05 -2.85
C ASP A 109 14.61 -5.05 -4.39
N PRO A 110 15.67 -4.46 -4.98
CA PRO A 110 15.91 -4.48 -6.43
C PRO A 110 15.99 -5.87 -7.07
N SER A 111 16.22 -6.92 -6.29
CA SER A 111 16.29 -8.31 -6.75
C SER A 111 14.93 -9.01 -6.81
N THR A 112 13.88 -8.41 -6.23
CA THR A 112 12.52 -8.97 -6.25
C THR A 112 11.77 -8.41 -7.45
N PRO A 113 11.16 -9.25 -8.31
CA PRO A 113 10.29 -8.77 -9.37
C PRO A 113 9.09 -8.01 -8.80
N VAL A 114 8.85 -6.81 -9.31
CA VAL A 114 7.71 -5.99 -8.90
C VAL A 114 6.41 -6.71 -9.26
N ARG A 115 5.50 -6.86 -8.29
CA ARG A 115 4.16 -7.42 -8.55
C ARG A 115 3.40 -6.50 -9.49
N SER A 116 2.53 -7.05 -10.33
CA SER A 116 1.65 -6.25 -11.21
C SER A 116 0.55 -5.54 -10.44
N ILE A 117 0.24 -6.01 -9.23
CA ILE A 117 -0.88 -5.61 -8.40
C ILE A 117 -0.43 -5.55 -6.94
N PRO A 118 -0.92 -4.55 -6.17
CA PRO A 118 -0.51 -4.39 -4.79
C PRO A 118 -1.10 -5.47 -3.88
N GLY A 119 -0.46 -5.67 -2.74
CA GLY A 119 -0.97 -6.41 -1.61
C GLY A 119 -2.30 -5.80 -1.11
N LEU A 120 -3.36 -6.59 -0.99
CA LEU A 120 -4.69 -6.12 -0.60
C LEU A 120 -5.30 -6.94 0.52
N CYS A 121 -6.03 -6.25 1.39
CA CYS A 121 -6.80 -6.90 2.45
C CYS A 121 -7.85 -7.87 1.87
N PRO A 122 -8.09 -9.02 2.52
CA PRO A 122 -9.04 -10.03 2.02
C PRO A 122 -10.43 -9.49 1.71
N ASP A 123 -10.99 -8.65 2.58
CA ASP A 123 -12.33 -8.08 2.39
C ASP A 123 -12.40 -7.19 1.14
N TYR A 124 -11.36 -6.39 0.91
CA TYR A 124 -11.27 -5.56 -0.29
C TYR A 124 -11.19 -6.42 -1.55
N CYS A 125 -10.37 -7.48 -1.55
CA CYS A 125 -10.27 -8.45 -2.63
C CYS A 125 -11.61 -9.11 -2.95
N THR A 126 -12.38 -9.51 -1.93
CA THR A 126 -13.70 -10.12 -2.14
C THR A 126 -14.70 -9.12 -2.73
N GLY A 127 -14.73 -7.88 -2.23
CA GLY A 127 -15.57 -6.82 -2.78
C GLY A 127 -15.21 -6.45 -4.23
N PHE A 128 -13.91 -6.44 -4.55
CA PHE A 128 -13.44 -6.24 -5.92
C PHE A 128 -13.91 -7.36 -6.84
N LEU A 129 -13.73 -8.63 -6.46
CA LEU A 129 -14.16 -9.75 -7.31
C LEU A 129 -15.67 -9.74 -7.57
N ASP A 130 -16.46 -9.41 -6.57
CA ASP A 130 -17.93 -9.36 -6.68
C ASP A 130 -18.38 -8.31 -7.72
N LYS A 131 -17.74 -7.13 -7.71
CA LYS A 131 -18.20 -5.97 -8.52
C LYS A 131 -17.40 -5.70 -9.79
N CYS A 132 -16.17 -6.21 -9.87
CA CYS A 132 -15.16 -5.80 -10.85
C CYS A 132 -14.40 -6.96 -11.51
N ASN A 133 -14.76 -8.24 -11.34
CA ASN A 133 -13.92 -9.33 -11.87
C ASN A 133 -13.57 -9.22 -13.36
N VAL A 134 -14.42 -8.56 -14.15
CA VAL A 134 -14.25 -8.37 -15.59
C VAL A 134 -13.12 -7.39 -15.91
N THR A 135 -12.76 -6.48 -15.01
CA THR A 135 -11.65 -5.53 -15.20
C THR A 135 -10.29 -6.16 -14.91
N LEU A 136 -10.25 -7.31 -14.23
CA LEU A 136 -9.01 -7.91 -13.76
C LEU A 136 -7.94 -8.12 -14.86
N PRO A 137 -8.27 -8.63 -16.06
CA PRO A 137 -7.29 -8.77 -17.13
C PRO A 137 -6.72 -7.44 -17.66
N HIS A 138 -7.37 -6.32 -17.37
CA HIS A 138 -6.86 -4.99 -17.73
C HIS A 138 -5.99 -4.37 -16.62
N LEU A 139 -6.02 -4.96 -15.42
CA LEU A 139 -5.22 -4.52 -14.27
C LEU A 139 -3.93 -5.32 -14.14
N SER A 140 -3.92 -6.59 -14.55
CA SER A 140 -2.74 -7.45 -14.51
C SER A 140 -2.70 -8.47 -15.63
N ASP A 141 -1.51 -8.62 -16.20
CA ASP A 141 -1.17 -9.66 -17.17
C ASP A 141 -0.67 -10.96 -16.49
N ASP A 142 -0.49 -10.97 -15.16
CA ASP A 142 -0.03 -12.15 -14.43
C ASP A 142 -1.05 -13.31 -14.52
N PRO A 143 -0.69 -14.46 -15.14
CA PRO A 143 -1.57 -15.60 -15.28
C PRO A 143 -2.00 -16.22 -13.94
N HIS A 144 -1.18 -16.11 -12.89
CA HIS A 144 -1.51 -16.63 -11.56
C HIS A 144 -2.64 -15.82 -10.93
N VAL A 145 -2.54 -14.49 -11.03
CA VAL A 145 -3.58 -13.56 -10.58
C VAL A 145 -4.89 -13.81 -11.34
N ILE A 146 -4.84 -13.91 -12.68
CA ILE A 146 -6.04 -14.14 -13.50
C ILE A 146 -6.70 -15.48 -13.17
N LYS A 147 -5.93 -16.55 -12.94
CA LYS A 147 -6.46 -17.89 -12.59
C LYS A 147 -7.09 -17.92 -11.20
N SER A 148 -6.52 -17.18 -10.25
CA SER A 148 -6.96 -17.17 -8.85
C SER A 148 -8.38 -16.62 -8.63
N LYS A 149 -8.93 -15.84 -9.58
CA LYS A 149 -10.29 -15.26 -9.52
C LYS A 149 -11.41 -16.29 -9.33
N THR A 150 -11.15 -17.56 -9.65
CA THR A 150 -12.13 -18.66 -9.60
C THR A 150 -12.54 -19.01 -8.17
N THR A 151 -11.75 -18.62 -7.16
CA THR A 151 -12.05 -18.86 -5.75
C THR A 151 -11.70 -17.62 -4.93
N PRO A 152 -12.65 -16.98 -4.22
CA PRO A 152 -12.37 -15.74 -3.48
C PRO A 152 -11.22 -15.86 -2.48
N ASN A 153 -11.12 -16.99 -1.76
CA ASN A 153 -10.05 -17.24 -0.81
C ASN A 153 -8.68 -17.41 -1.50
N ALA A 154 -8.66 -18.09 -2.66
CA ALA A 154 -7.44 -18.29 -3.45
C ALA A 154 -6.96 -16.95 -4.03
N PHE A 155 -7.88 -16.12 -4.51
CA PHE A 155 -7.60 -14.77 -4.97
C PHE A 155 -7.03 -13.89 -3.85
N ALA A 156 -7.70 -13.82 -2.70
CA ALA A 156 -7.22 -13.05 -1.55
C ALA A 156 -5.83 -13.51 -1.06
N SER A 157 -5.53 -14.81 -1.13
CA SER A 157 -4.19 -15.34 -0.78
C SER A 157 -3.12 -15.09 -1.86
N THR A 158 -3.52 -14.91 -3.12
CA THR A 158 -2.60 -14.55 -4.21
C THR A 158 -2.25 -13.06 -4.20
N TRP A 159 -3.05 -12.26 -3.48
CA TRP A 159 -2.95 -10.80 -3.37
C TRP A 159 -2.54 -10.35 -1.96
N ASN A 160 -2.29 -11.27 -1.02
CA ASN A 160 -1.56 -10.97 0.22
C ASN A 160 -0.11 -11.46 0.11
#